data_AF-A0AAW7GAY0-F1
#
_entry.id   AF-A0AAW7GAY0-F1
#
_cell.length_a   1.000
_cell.length_b   1.000
_cell.length_c   1.000
_cell.angle_alpha   90.00
_cell.angle_beta   90.00
_cell.angle_gamma   90.00
#
_symmetry.space_group_name_H-M   'P 1'
#
loop_
_entity.id
_entity.type
_entity.pdbx_description
1 polymer ?
#
loop_
_entity_poly.entity_id
_entity_poly.type
_entity_poly.pdbx_seq_one_letter_code
_entity_poly.pdbx_strand_id
1 'polypeptide(L)'
;RAMAQTLRNLTLGKALGDSQRAQLVTWMKGNTTGAASIQAGLPASWVVGDKTGSGGYGTTNDIAVIWPKDRAPLILVTYFTQPQPKAESRRDVLASAAKIVTDGL
;
A
#
# COMPACT_ATOMS: atom_id res chain seq x y z
N ARG A 1 -5.22 -4.66 11.04
CA ARG A 1 -6.61 -4.59 10.47
C ARG A 1 -7.19 -3.18 10.47
N ALA A 2 -7.11 -2.40 11.56
CA ALA A 2 -7.71 -1.06 11.64
C ALA A 2 -7.37 -0.14 10.45
N MET A 3 -6.08 0.03 10.14
CA MET A 3 -5.65 0.89 9.02
C MET A 3 -6.21 0.46 7.67
N ALA A 4 -6.27 -0.84 7.38
CA ALA A 4 -6.85 -1.35 6.14
C ALA A 4 -8.35 -1.00 6.03
N GLN A 5 -9.09 -1.11 7.14
CA GLN A 5 -10.51 -0.72 7.15
C GLN A 5 -10.69 0.80 6.94
N THR A 6 -9.86 1.62 7.60
CA THR A 6 -9.87 3.07 7.40
C THR A 6 -9.55 3.42 5.95
N LEU A 7 -8.49 2.84 5.39
CA LEU A 7 -8.11 3.10 4.00
C LEU A 7 -9.22 2.71 3.02
N ARG A 8 -9.86 1.55 3.23
CA ARG A 8 -11.05 1.15 2.46
C ARG A 8 -12.14 2.21 2.52
N ASN A 9 -12.47 2.69 3.71
CA ASN A 9 -13.55 3.65 3.91
C ASN A 9 -13.24 5.03 3.27
N LEU A 10 -11.98 5.46 3.29
CA LEU A 10 -11.52 6.71 2.71
C LEU A 10 -11.45 6.67 1.17
N THR A 11 -11.02 5.54 0.59
CA THR A 11 -10.72 5.44 -0.85
C THR A 11 -11.83 4.81 -1.68
N LEU A 12 -12.62 3.90 -1.09
CA LEU A 12 -13.69 3.16 -1.77
C LEU A 12 -15.05 3.31 -1.09
N GLY A 13 -15.08 3.75 0.18
CA GLY A 13 -16.29 3.92 0.97
C GLY A 13 -16.85 5.34 0.96
N LYS A 14 -17.62 5.68 2.00
CA LYS A 14 -18.33 6.97 2.13
C LYS A 14 -17.79 7.84 3.27
N ALA A 15 -16.58 7.58 3.76
CA ALA A 15 -15.98 8.42 4.82
C ALA A 15 -15.65 9.83 4.32
N LEU A 16 -15.42 9.96 3.01
CA LEU A 16 -15.29 11.23 2.30
C LEU A 16 -16.40 11.36 1.25
N GLY A 17 -16.77 12.61 0.96
CA GLY A 17 -17.60 12.93 -0.21
C GLY A 17 -16.93 12.52 -1.53
N ASP A 18 -17.71 12.42 -2.60
CA ASP A 18 -17.25 11.79 -3.84
C ASP A 18 -16.05 12.51 -4.48
N SER A 19 -16.05 13.85 -4.50
CA SER A 19 -14.94 14.64 -5.04
C SER A 19 -13.67 14.52 -4.19
N GLN A 20 -13.79 14.51 -2.86
CA GLN A 20 -12.65 14.36 -1.96
C GLN A 20 -12.07 12.94 -2.01
N ARG A 21 -12.92 11.92 -2.11
CA ARG A 21 -12.51 10.53 -2.30
C ARG A 21 -11.75 10.35 -3.61
N ALA A 22 -12.28 10.90 -4.70
CA ALA A 22 -11.61 10.89 -6.00
C ALA A 22 -10.25 11.62 -5.94
N GLN A 23 -10.19 12.78 -5.28
CA GLN A 23 -8.96 13.54 -5.10
C GLN A 23 -7.89 12.75 -4.32
N LEU A 24 -8.29 12.11 -3.21
CA LEU A 24 -7.38 11.28 -2.41
C LEU A 24 -6.83 10.12 -3.24
N VAL A 25 -7.70 9.41 -3.96
CA VAL A 25 -7.27 8.30 -4.84
C VAL A 25 -6.33 8.80 -5.94
N THR A 26 -6.60 9.96 -6.54
CA THR A 26 -5.71 10.58 -7.54
C THR A 26 -4.34 10.88 -6.96
N TRP A 27 -4.26 11.47 -5.76
CA TRP A 27 -2.97 11.72 -5.10
C TRP A 27 -2.23 10.42 -4.77
N MET A 28 -2.91 9.39 -4.26
CA MET A 28 -2.29 8.10 -3.96
C MET A 28 -1.75 7.41 -5.20
N LYS A 29 -2.50 7.42 -6.32
CA LYS A 29 -2.02 6.88 -7.62
C LYS A 29 -0.83 7.66 -8.19
N GLY A 30 -0.69 8.94 -7.81
CA GLY A 30 0.43 9.80 -8.20
C GLY A 30 1.64 9.72 -7.27
N ASN A 31 1.70 8.76 -6.33
CA ASN A 31 2.83 8.65 -5.41
C ASN A 31 4.13 8.31 -6.15
N THR A 32 5.22 8.98 -5.78
CA THR A 32 6.56 8.80 -6.39
C THR A 32 7.49 7.91 -5.55
N THR A 33 7.05 7.49 -4.36
CA THR A 33 7.91 6.77 -3.40
C THR A 33 7.64 5.27 -3.30
N GLY A 34 6.54 4.79 -3.87
CA GLY A 34 5.98 3.44 -3.66
C GLY A 34 6.57 2.32 -4.51
N ALA A 35 7.29 2.65 -5.58
CA ALA A 35 7.68 1.70 -6.62
C ALA A 35 8.48 0.47 -6.12
N ALA A 36 9.21 0.61 -5.00
CA ALA A 36 10.03 -0.46 -4.42
C ALA A 36 9.35 -1.23 -3.27
N SER A 37 8.13 -0.86 -2.87
CA SER A 37 7.40 -1.42 -1.72
C SER A 37 6.30 -2.40 -2.18
N ILE A 38 5.03 -2.20 -1.84
CA ILE A 38 3.95 -3.11 -2.26
C ILE A 38 3.91 -3.26 -3.78
N GLN A 39 4.07 -2.16 -4.53
CA GLN A 39 3.98 -2.15 -5.99
C GLN A 39 5.00 -3.10 -6.65
N ALA A 40 6.20 -3.25 -6.09
CA ALA A 40 7.23 -4.15 -6.62
C ALA A 40 6.86 -5.63 -6.52
N GLY A 41 5.92 -5.99 -5.64
CA GLY A 41 5.44 -7.36 -5.47
C GLY A 41 4.29 -7.75 -6.40
N LEU A 42 3.73 -6.81 -7.16
CA LEU A 42 2.49 -6.99 -7.91
C LEU A 42 2.74 -7.06 -9.43
N PRO A 43 1.82 -7.66 -10.21
CA PRO A 43 1.88 -7.60 -11.67
C PRO A 43 1.89 -6.15 -12.17
N ALA A 44 2.77 -5.82 -13.12
CA ALA A 44 2.91 -4.44 -13.65
C ALA A 44 1.62 -3.88 -14.29
N SER A 45 0.70 -4.76 -14.70
CA SER A 45 -0.61 -4.37 -15.23
C SER A 45 -1.58 -3.83 -14.18
N TRP A 46 -1.32 -4.04 -12.89
CA TRP A 46 -2.20 -3.59 -11.81
C TRP A 46 -1.92 -2.13 -11.48
N VAL A 47 -2.99 -1.35 -11.29
CA VAL A 47 -2.86 0.03 -10.84
C VAL A 47 -2.78 0.06 -9.33
N VAL A 48 -1.86 0.85 -8.79
CA VAL A 48 -1.63 0.97 -7.35
C VAL A 48 -1.74 2.45 -6.96
N GLY A 49 -2.47 2.73 -5.89
CA GLY A 49 -2.37 3.99 -5.16
C GLY A 49 -1.91 3.69 -3.75
N ASP A 50 -0.74 4.19 -3.36
CA ASP A 50 -0.09 3.84 -2.10
C ASP A 50 0.39 5.06 -1.30
N LYS A 51 0.79 4.79 -0.05
CA LYS A 51 1.60 5.70 0.74
C LYS A 51 2.61 4.93 1.59
N THR A 52 3.87 5.16 1.28
CA THR A 52 5.02 4.66 2.06
C THR A 52 5.19 5.37 3.41
N GLY A 53 5.85 4.70 4.36
CA GLY A 53 6.33 5.30 5.60
C GLY A 53 7.63 4.66 6.05
N SER A 54 8.52 5.44 6.66
CA SER A 54 9.79 4.96 7.19
C SER A 54 10.16 5.65 8.49
N GLY A 55 11.02 5.05 9.31
CA GLY A 55 11.46 5.66 10.56
C GLY A 55 12.61 4.91 11.23
N GLY A 56 12.89 5.27 12.49
CA GLY A 56 13.85 4.55 13.32
C GLY A 56 13.51 3.07 13.45
N TYR A 57 14.46 2.28 13.94
CA TYR A 57 14.31 0.83 14.04
C TYR A 57 14.12 0.13 12.68
N GLY A 58 14.63 0.74 11.59
CA GLY A 58 14.43 0.26 10.22
C GLY A 58 12.95 0.06 9.86
N THR A 59 12.07 0.84 10.49
CA THR A 59 10.63 0.76 10.25
C THR A 59 10.39 1.09 8.78
N THR A 60 9.72 0.19 8.08
CA THR A 60 9.43 0.28 6.64
C THR A 60 7.99 -0.14 6.43
N ASN A 61 7.16 0.78 5.98
CA ASN A 61 5.72 0.61 5.93
C ASN A 61 5.18 1.00 4.55
N ASP A 62 4.07 0.39 4.18
CA ASP A 62 3.31 0.79 3.01
C ASP A 62 1.82 0.43 3.17
N ILE A 63 0.95 1.27 2.64
CA ILE A 63 -0.50 1.04 2.59
C ILE A 63 -0.99 1.33 1.18
N ALA A 64 -1.80 0.44 0.62
CA ALA A 64 -2.20 0.52 -0.78
C ALA A 64 -3.68 0.19 -0.99
N VAL A 65 -4.30 0.94 -1.90
CA VAL A 65 -5.47 0.51 -2.66
C VAL A 65 -5.00 0.06 -4.04
N ILE A 66 -5.41 -1.15 -4.42
CA ILE A 66 -4.89 -1.84 -5.60
C ILE A 66 -6.07 -2.17 -6.50
N TRP A 67 -5.92 -1.92 -7.80
CA TRP A 67 -6.89 -2.30 -8.82
C TRP A 67 -6.27 -3.37 -9.73
N PRO A 68 -6.49 -4.65 -9.40
CA PRO A 68 -6.12 -5.74 -10.28
C PRO A 68 -6.92 -5.71 -11.58
N LYS A 69 -6.39 -6.38 -12.61
CA LYS A 69 -7.15 -6.62 -13.84
C LYS A 69 -8.30 -7.59 -13.55
N ASP A 70 -9.49 -7.32 -14.10
CA ASP A 70 -10.65 -8.23 -14.13
C ASP A 70 -11.25 -8.65 -12.78
N ARG A 71 -11.02 -7.88 -11.70
CA ARG A 71 -11.58 -8.15 -10.36
C ARG A 71 -11.73 -6.89 -9.53
N ALA A 72 -12.41 -7.02 -8.39
CA ALA A 72 -12.65 -5.91 -7.48
C ALA A 72 -11.35 -5.37 -6.84
N PRO A 73 -11.31 -4.08 -6.45
CA PRO A 73 -10.14 -3.50 -5.80
C PRO A 73 -9.79 -4.18 -4.47
N LEU A 74 -8.50 -4.22 -4.15
CA LEU A 74 -7.97 -4.74 -2.89
C LEU A 74 -7.47 -3.59 -2.01
N ILE A 75 -7.44 -3.85 -0.71
CA ILE A 75 -6.76 -3.00 0.27
C ILE A 75 -5.69 -3.84 0.96
N LEU A 76 -4.44 -3.38 0.91
CA LEU A 76 -3.30 -4.05 1.52
C LEU A 76 -2.55 -3.07 2.42
N VAL A 77 -2.15 -3.54 3.61
CA VAL A 77 -1.32 -2.80 4.55
C VAL A 77 -0.20 -3.72 4.99
N THR A 78 1.05 -3.29 4.79
CA THR A 78 2.24 -4.02 5.22
C THR A 78 3.07 -3.13 6.12
N TYR A 79 3.21 -3.53 7.37
CA TYR A 79 4.08 -2.86 8.34
C TYR A 79 5.23 -3.77 8.72
N PHE A 80 6.43 -3.19 8.78
CA PHE A 80 7.64 -3.89 9.16
C PHE A 80 8.50 -3.00 10.05
N THR A 81 9.06 -3.57 11.10
CA THR A 81 9.98 -2.91 12.03
C THR A 81 10.98 -3.93 12.56
N GLN A 82 12.14 -3.45 13.02
CA GLN A 82 13.27 -4.29 13.41
C GLN A 82 13.72 -3.96 14.83
N PRO A 83 14.40 -4.88 15.53
CA PRO A 83 14.81 -4.64 16.92
C PRO A 83 15.95 -3.62 17.06
N GLN A 84 16.76 -3.40 16.02
CA GLN A 84 17.94 -2.53 16.10
C GLN A 84 17.60 -1.08 15.73
N PRO A 85 17.90 -0.07 16.59
CA PRO A 85 17.51 1.33 16.35
C PRO A 85 18.01 1.92 15.03
N LYS A 86 19.18 1.48 14.56
CA LYS A 86 19.82 1.92 13.31
C LYS A 86 19.69 0.88 12.18
N ALA A 87 18.72 -0.04 12.26
CA ALA A 87 18.49 -0.98 11.18
C ALA A 87 18.13 -0.26 9.87
N GLU A 88 18.61 -0.79 8.75
CA GLU A 88 18.30 -0.29 7.42
C GLU A 88 16.86 -0.63 7.02
N SER A 89 16.26 0.18 6.15
CA SER A 89 14.91 -0.07 5.63
C SER A 89 14.85 -1.32 4.75
N ARG A 90 13.72 -2.03 4.78
CA ARG A 90 13.50 -3.30 4.07
C ARG A 90 12.25 -3.28 3.20
N ARG A 91 12.29 -2.47 2.13
CA ARG A 91 11.17 -2.37 1.18
C ARG A 91 10.94 -3.68 0.41
N ASP A 92 12.00 -4.45 0.21
CA ASP A 92 11.97 -5.80 -0.38
C ASP A 92 11.09 -6.77 0.43
N VAL A 93 11.04 -6.62 1.75
CA VAL A 93 10.15 -7.42 2.62
C VAL A 93 8.69 -7.07 2.35
N LEU A 94 8.37 -5.79 2.13
CA LEU A 94 7.01 -5.37 1.79
C LEU A 94 6.59 -5.89 0.41
N ALA A 95 7.48 -5.81 -0.58
CA ALA A 95 7.27 -6.38 -1.91
C ALA A 95 7.03 -7.89 -1.84
N SER A 96 7.83 -8.60 -1.05
CA SER A 96 7.69 -10.05 -0.86
C SER A 96 6.37 -10.41 -0.20
N ALA A 97 5.97 -9.67 0.84
CA ALA A 97 4.68 -9.85 1.51
C ALA A 97 3.52 -9.60 0.54
N ALA A 98 3.57 -8.52 -0.25
CA ALA A 98 2.57 -8.21 -1.27
C ALA A 98 2.44 -9.35 -2.28
N LYS A 99 3.58 -9.84 -2.82
CA LYS A 99 3.60 -10.97 -3.75
C LYS A 99 2.91 -12.19 -3.16
N ILE A 100 3.27 -12.61 -1.94
CA ILE A 100 2.71 -13.80 -1.27
C ILE A 100 1.20 -13.70 -1.11
N VAL A 101 0.69 -12.57 -0.61
CA VAL A 101 -0.75 -12.45 -0.32
C VAL A 101 -1.60 -12.28 -1.57
N THR A 102 -0.99 -11.90 -2.70
CA THR A 102 -1.68 -11.79 -4.00
C THR A 102 -1.43 -12.97 -4.92
N ASP A 103 -0.61 -13.94 -4.51
CA ASP A 103 -0.34 -15.12 -5.31
C ASP A 103 -1.61 -15.96 -5.47
N GLY A 104 -1.94 -16.33 -6.71
CA GLY A 104 -3.15 -17.10 -7.04
C GLY A 104 -4.50 -16.37 -6.91
N LEU A 105 -4.51 -15.04 -6.73
CA LEU A 105 -5.72 -14.21 -6.69
C LEU A 105 -6.32 -13.82 -8.05
#